data_AF-A0A6P3WPW3-F1
#
_entry.id   AF-A0A6P3WPW3-F1
#
_cell.length_a   1.000
_cell.length_b   1.000
_cell.length_c   1.000
_cell.angle_alpha   90.00
_cell.angle_beta   90.00
_cell.angle_gamma   90.00
#
_symmetry.space_group_name_H-M   'P 1'
#
loop_
_entity.id
_entity.type
_entity.pdbx_description
1 polymer ?
#
loop_
_entity_poly.entity_id
_entity_poly.type
_entity_poly.pdbx_seq_one_letter_code
_entity_poly.pdbx_strand_id
1 'polypeptide(L)'
;MQENDGKLTMKALQSMPYLDMCLKESMRMYPSVPFISRECSEDVKLHPYLVPKGTTVHLGIYDLHHDAKIWPDPEVFNPDRFLPENIRSRHRYSYLPFSAGPRNCIGQRFALLELKALIAPLVYNFYLEPIDYLKDIRFKVDFVFRAMQTKRDLHLLFLYEYKLNHSATQPSRNINQAFGNGSTNEKNVRYWFQKFRSGNLSIVNEPRRRPLVHIDNEELRTTMESDPDTNIRKLGTKLGTSHTAVLKHLRAINK
;
A
#
# COMPACT_ATOMS: atom_id res chain seq x y z
N MET A 1 7.78 25.83 32.35
CA MET A 1 6.89 25.03 33.22
C MET A 1 6.78 25.66 34.59
N GLN A 2 7.89 25.96 35.28
CA GLN A 2 7.88 26.66 36.57
C GLN A 2 7.19 28.03 36.52
N GLU A 3 7.46 28.84 35.50
CA GLU A 3 6.78 30.14 35.27
C GLU A 3 5.27 30.05 35.01
N ASN A 4 4.74 28.85 34.78
CA ASN A 4 3.31 28.60 34.52
C ASN A 4 2.69 27.65 35.56
N ASP A 5 3.23 27.63 36.79
CA ASP A 5 2.77 26.75 37.89
C ASP A 5 2.71 25.26 37.52
N GLY A 6 3.63 24.80 36.66
CA GLY A 6 3.67 23.43 36.14
C GLY A 6 2.57 23.09 35.13
N LYS A 7 1.73 24.06 34.71
CA LYS A 7 0.64 23.84 33.76
C LYS A 7 1.09 24.07 32.32
N LEU A 8 0.69 23.16 31.43
CA LEU A 8 0.95 23.24 30.00
C LEU A 8 -0.20 23.98 29.29
N THR A 9 -0.15 25.31 29.29
CA THR A 9 -1.14 26.15 28.61
C THR A 9 -0.76 26.40 27.14
N MET A 10 -1.71 26.88 26.32
CA MET A 10 -1.41 27.29 24.94
C MET A 10 -0.33 28.38 24.86
N LYS A 11 -0.36 29.35 25.77
CA LYS A 11 0.67 30.40 25.87
C LYS A 11 2.02 29.79 26.22
N ALA A 12 2.06 28.83 27.16
CA ALA A 12 3.28 28.13 27.52
C ALA A 12 3.88 27.39 26.32
N LEU A 13 3.07 26.67 25.53
CA LEU A 13 3.51 25.96 24.33
C LEU A 13 4.05 26.90 23.24
N GLN A 14 3.48 28.10 23.12
CA GLN A 14 3.97 29.12 22.18
C GLN A 14 5.31 29.73 22.63
N SER A 15 5.59 29.75 23.93
CA SER A 15 6.81 30.31 24.51
C SER A 15 7.92 29.26 24.74
N MET A 16 8.18 28.38 23.76
CA MET A 16 9.24 27.35 23.85
C MET A 16 10.21 27.42 22.66
N PRO A 17 11.00 28.49 22.53
CA PRO A 17 11.81 28.74 21.34
C PRO A 17 12.89 27.67 21.11
N TYR A 18 13.50 27.14 22.17
CA TYR A 18 14.50 26.08 22.01
C TYR A 18 13.88 24.75 21.56
N LEU A 19 12.70 24.39 22.11
CA LEU A 19 11.96 23.22 21.64
C LEU A 19 11.51 23.38 20.19
N ASP A 20 11.12 24.59 19.76
CA ASP A 20 10.85 24.89 18.35
C ASP A 20 12.06 24.61 17.47
N MET A 21 13.25 25.01 17.89
CA MET A 21 14.48 24.75 17.14
C MET A 21 14.80 23.26 17.06
N CYS A 22 14.68 22.53 18.18
CA CYS A 22 14.85 21.08 18.21
C CYS A 22 13.86 20.38 17.27
N LEU A 23 12.58 20.73 17.32
CA LEU A 23 11.56 20.18 16.44
C LEU A 23 11.85 20.46 14.97
N LYS A 24 12.30 21.68 14.65
CA LYS A 24 12.64 22.05 13.29
C LYS A 24 13.82 21.25 12.76
N GLU A 25 14.85 21.05 13.57
CA GLU A 25 16.02 20.25 13.23
C GLU A 25 15.67 18.76 13.09
N SER A 26 14.82 18.23 13.97
CA SER A 26 14.32 16.85 13.83
C SER A 26 13.60 16.64 12.49
N MET A 27 12.73 17.57 12.10
CA MET A 27 12.03 17.49 10.80
C MET A 27 12.93 17.79 9.60
N ARG A 28 14.07 18.48 9.78
CA ARG A 28 15.08 18.64 8.72
C ARG A 28 15.77 17.30 8.47
N MET A 29 16.26 16.66 9.53
CA MET A 29 16.98 15.39 9.41
C MET A 29 16.05 14.24 9.01
N TYR A 30 14.83 14.22 9.55
CA TYR A 30 13.90 13.10 9.41
C TYR A 30 12.50 13.59 8.98
N PRO A 31 12.36 14.18 7.79
CA PRO A 31 11.06 14.61 7.29
C PRO A 31 10.15 13.39 7.10
N SER A 32 8.96 13.43 7.70
CA SER A 32 7.96 12.35 7.55
C SER A 32 7.53 12.12 6.10
N VAL A 33 7.61 13.16 5.27
CA VAL A 33 7.38 13.10 3.82
C VAL A 33 8.68 13.50 3.12
N PRO A 34 9.48 12.53 2.63
CA PRO A 34 10.82 12.79 2.10
C PRO A 34 10.82 13.43 0.71
N PHE A 35 9.71 13.35 -0.03
CA PHE A 35 9.55 14.07 -1.30
C PHE A 35 8.07 14.37 -1.59
N ILE A 36 7.84 15.32 -2.49
CA ILE A 36 6.51 15.64 -3.04
C ILE A 36 6.57 15.69 -4.55
N SER A 37 5.46 15.38 -5.22
CA SER A 37 5.37 15.42 -6.69
C SER A 37 4.29 16.40 -7.15
N ARG A 38 4.48 17.04 -8.30
CA ARG A 38 3.51 17.92 -8.96
C ARG A 38 3.52 17.66 -10.46
N GLU A 39 2.36 17.62 -11.08
CA GLU A 39 2.24 17.63 -12.54
C GLU A 39 2.11 19.07 -13.04
N CYS A 40 2.91 19.44 -14.04
CA CYS A 40 2.84 20.75 -14.68
C CYS A 40 1.54 20.88 -15.49
N SER A 41 0.66 21.81 -15.12
CA SER A 41 -0.60 22.06 -15.84
C SER A 41 -0.42 22.81 -17.17
N GLU A 42 0.74 23.43 -17.35
CA GLU A 42 1.17 24.21 -18.51
C GLU A 42 2.69 24.08 -18.66
N ASP A 43 3.24 24.60 -19.77
CA ASP A 43 4.68 24.66 -19.96
C ASP A 43 5.29 25.64 -18.94
N VAL A 44 6.23 25.15 -18.13
CA VAL A 44 6.89 25.93 -17.07
C VAL A 44 8.35 26.19 -17.45
N LYS A 45 8.76 27.47 -17.49
CA LYS A 45 10.17 27.83 -17.69
C LYS A 45 10.91 27.77 -16.35
N LEU A 46 11.69 26.71 -16.13
CA LEU A 46 12.62 26.56 -15.00
C LEU A 46 14.05 26.75 -15.49
N HIS A 47 14.61 27.93 -15.25
CA HIS A 47 15.90 28.38 -15.80
C HIS A 47 17.00 27.29 -15.84
N PRO A 48 17.70 27.03 -16.97
CA PRO A 48 17.50 27.48 -18.36
C PRO A 48 16.49 26.63 -19.17
N TYR A 49 15.76 25.73 -18.53
CA TYR A 49 14.95 24.69 -19.16
C TYR A 49 13.48 25.09 -19.34
N LEU A 50 12.87 24.49 -20.36
CA LEU A 50 11.42 24.41 -20.51
C LEU A 50 10.97 23.05 -20.00
N VAL A 51 10.04 23.04 -19.05
CA VAL A 51 9.38 21.85 -18.54
C VAL A 51 8.01 21.77 -19.19
N PRO A 52 7.78 20.82 -20.11
CA PRO A 52 6.50 20.73 -20.82
C PRO A 52 5.33 20.42 -19.88
N LYS A 53 4.14 20.86 -20.28
CA LYS A 53 2.87 20.44 -19.70
C LYS A 53 2.77 18.91 -19.59
N GLY A 54 2.21 18.42 -18.49
CA GLY A 54 2.08 17.00 -18.19
C GLY A 54 3.33 16.38 -17.55
N THR A 55 4.43 17.12 -17.44
CA THR A 55 5.63 16.63 -16.76
C THR A 55 5.38 16.52 -15.26
N THR A 56 5.68 15.36 -14.67
CA THR A 56 5.69 15.20 -13.21
C THR A 56 7.04 15.62 -12.63
N VAL A 57 7.06 16.72 -11.89
CA VAL A 57 8.22 17.24 -11.16
C VAL A 57 8.22 16.70 -9.73
N HIS A 58 9.35 16.15 -9.30
CA HIS A 58 9.57 15.68 -7.94
C HIS A 58 10.48 16.65 -7.19
N LEU A 59 10.10 16.99 -5.95
CA LEU A 59 10.90 17.77 -5.03
C LEU A 59 11.40 16.84 -3.91
N GLY A 60 12.69 16.50 -3.95
CA GLY A 60 13.36 15.73 -2.89
C GLY A 60 13.57 16.60 -1.66
N ILE A 61 12.64 16.54 -0.70
CA ILE A 61 12.72 17.32 0.56
C ILE A 61 13.88 16.80 1.42
N TYR A 62 14.03 15.48 1.51
CA TYR A 62 15.13 14.85 2.24
C TYR A 62 16.49 15.30 1.69
N ASP A 63 16.68 15.23 0.37
CA ASP A 63 17.94 15.63 -0.27
C ASP A 63 18.22 17.12 -0.09
N LEU A 64 17.20 17.97 -0.27
CA LEU A 64 17.28 19.42 0.00
C LEU A 64 17.71 19.72 1.43
N HIS A 65 17.23 18.94 2.39
CA HIS A 65 17.52 19.09 3.81
C HIS A 65 18.90 18.54 4.22
N HIS A 66 19.55 17.74 3.36
CA HIS A 66 20.89 17.18 3.57
C HIS A 66 21.94 17.73 2.60
N ASP A 67 21.59 18.68 1.73
CA ASP A 67 22.56 19.35 0.87
C ASP A 67 23.56 20.15 1.72
N ALA A 68 24.80 19.65 1.79
CA ALA A 68 25.90 20.25 2.56
C ALA A 68 26.24 21.70 2.13
N LYS A 69 25.86 22.11 0.91
CA LYS A 69 26.02 23.51 0.45
C LYS A 69 25.07 24.46 1.17
N ILE A 70 23.95 23.94 1.66
CA ILE A 70 22.90 24.69 2.37
C ILE A 70 23.00 24.43 3.88
N TRP A 71 23.33 23.19 4.25
CA TRP A 71 23.35 22.68 5.62
C TRP A 71 24.73 22.11 5.95
N PRO A 72 25.70 22.93 6.43
CA PRO A 72 27.01 22.44 6.80
C PRO A 72 26.92 21.33 7.86
N ASP A 73 27.64 20.21 7.70
CA ASP A 73 27.53 19.03 8.57
C ASP A 73 26.07 18.52 8.70
N PRO A 74 25.42 18.13 7.59
CA PRO A 74 23.97 17.87 7.55
C PRO A 74 23.53 16.69 8.43
N GLU A 75 24.45 15.79 8.80
CA GLU A 75 24.20 14.64 9.66
C GLU A 75 24.27 14.98 11.16
N VAL A 76 24.74 16.18 11.52
CA VAL A 76 24.82 16.62 12.92
C VAL A 76 23.53 17.31 13.33
N PHE A 77 22.86 16.77 14.34
CA PHE A 77 21.70 17.40 14.97
C PHE A 77 22.13 18.67 15.69
N ASN A 78 21.79 19.83 15.10
CA ASN A 78 22.12 21.14 15.66
C ASN A 78 20.91 22.08 15.62
N PRO A 79 20.18 22.24 16.75
CA PRO A 79 19.06 23.18 16.85
C PRO A 79 19.43 24.63 16.51
N ASP A 80 20.67 25.05 16.78
CA ASP A 80 21.11 26.44 16.62
C ASP A 80 21.12 26.90 15.15
N ARG A 81 21.02 25.96 14.19
CA ARG A 81 20.73 26.27 12.78
C ARG A 81 19.44 27.08 12.61
N PHE A 82 18.53 27.03 13.58
CA PHE A 82 17.27 27.75 13.59
C PHE A 82 17.25 28.97 14.50
N LEU A 83 18.42 29.44 14.96
CA LEU A 83 18.55 30.76 15.55
C LEU A 83 18.12 31.84 14.53
N PRO A 84 17.49 32.94 14.97
CA PRO A 84 16.98 33.99 14.08
C PRO A 84 18.01 34.51 13.06
N GLU A 85 19.24 34.72 13.48
CA GLU A 85 20.39 35.16 12.69
C GLU A 85 20.76 34.16 11.57
N ASN A 86 20.72 32.85 11.87
CA ASN A 86 21.06 31.78 10.94
C ASN A 86 19.94 31.51 9.93
N ILE A 87 18.68 31.76 10.30
CA ILE A 87 17.54 31.63 9.39
C ILE A 87 17.53 32.78 8.37
N ARG A 88 17.86 34.01 8.79
CA ARG A 88 17.78 35.20 7.93
C ARG A 88 18.66 35.13 6.67
N SER A 89 19.82 34.50 6.77
CA SER A 89 20.76 34.33 5.64
C SER A 89 20.38 33.18 4.72
N ARG A 90 19.48 32.29 5.12
CA ARG A 90 19.11 31.09 4.36
C ARG A 90 17.99 31.37 3.37
N HIS A 91 18.09 30.76 2.19
CA HIS A 91 17.02 30.84 1.20
C HIS A 91 15.70 30.24 1.76
N ARG A 92 14.57 30.93 1.52
CA ARG A 92 13.27 30.56 2.11
C ARG A 92 12.82 29.15 1.76
N TYR A 93 13.20 28.66 0.58
CA TYR A 93 12.83 27.32 0.11
C TYR A 93 13.88 26.25 0.44
N SER A 94 14.87 26.55 1.27
CA SER A 94 15.85 25.56 1.76
C SER A 94 15.31 24.68 2.89
N TYR A 95 14.16 25.03 3.48
CA TYR A 95 13.55 24.30 4.57
C TYR A 95 12.03 24.10 4.33
N LEU A 96 11.67 22.92 3.83
CA LEU A 96 10.30 22.58 3.41
C LEU A 96 9.66 21.36 4.13
N PRO A 97 9.73 21.23 5.47
CA PRO A 97 9.15 20.07 6.19
C PRO A 97 7.62 19.94 5.99
N PHE A 98 6.95 21.05 5.68
CA PHE A 98 5.51 21.14 5.45
C PHE A 98 5.18 21.62 4.03
N SER A 99 6.14 21.50 3.10
CA SER A 99 6.07 22.10 1.75
C SER A 99 5.91 23.65 1.81
N ALA A 100 5.68 24.28 0.67
CA ALA A 100 5.44 25.71 0.54
C ALA A 100 4.45 26.03 -0.58
N GLY A 101 4.01 27.29 -0.64
CA GLY A 101 3.05 27.77 -1.64
C GLY A 101 1.60 27.36 -1.33
N PRO A 102 0.68 27.46 -2.31
CA PRO A 102 -0.76 27.28 -2.10
C PRO A 102 -1.18 25.85 -1.76
N ARG A 103 -0.27 24.88 -1.91
CA ARG A 103 -0.48 23.46 -1.61
C ARG A 103 0.46 22.97 -0.51
N ASN A 104 0.82 23.86 0.42
CA ASN A 104 1.55 23.49 1.64
C ASN A 104 0.62 22.76 2.63
N CYS A 105 1.20 22.19 3.68
CA CYS A 105 0.45 21.45 4.68
C CYS A 105 -0.44 22.40 5.50
N ILE A 106 -1.76 22.25 5.38
CA ILE A 106 -2.74 22.98 6.19
C ILE A 106 -2.62 22.64 7.69
N GLY A 107 -2.13 21.44 8.01
CA GLY A 107 -1.97 20.94 9.37
C GLY A 107 -0.73 21.43 10.11
N GLN A 108 0.15 22.22 9.48
CA GLN A 108 1.45 22.62 10.08
C GLN A 108 1.32 23.20 11.49
N ARG A 109 0.36 24.12 11.71
CA ARG A 109 0.17 24.76 13.02
C ARG A 109 -0.29 23.78 14.09
N PHE A 110 -1.20 22.88 13.71
CA PHE A 110 -1.72 21.86 14.62
C PHE A 110 -0.64 20.83 14.96
N ALA A 111 0.09 20.32 13.96
CA ALA A 111 1.16 19.36 14.16
C ALA A 111 2.26 19.89 15.08
N LEU A 112 2.71 21.13 14.90
CA LEU A 112 3.70 21.75 15.78
C LEU A 112 3.19 21.90 17.23
N LEU A 113 1.92 22.25 17.40
CA LEU A 113 1.31 22.36 18.72
C LEU A 113 1.22 20.99 19.41
N GLU A 114 0.76 19.97 18.68
CA GLU A 114 0.65 18.60 19.15
C GLU A 114 2.02 18.01 19.54
N LEU A 115 3.03 18.19 18.69
CA LEU A 115 4.40 17.77 18.98
C LEU A 115 4.95 18.41 20.25
N LYS A 116 4.72 19.71 20.46
CA LYS A 116 5.12 20.38 21.69
C LYS A 116 4.34 19.88 22.91
N ALA A 117 3.03 19.72 22.76
CA ALA A 117 2.17 19.23 23.84
C ALA A 117 2.56 17.82 24.30
N LEU A 118 3.08 16.99 23.38
CA LEU A 118 3.60 15.66 23.67
C LEU A 118 5.01 15.70 24.27
N ILE A 119 5.95 16.40 23.63
CA ILE A 119 7.38 16.32 24.00
C ILE A 119 7.68 17.12 25.27
N ALA A 120 7.09 18.30 25.45
CA ALA A 120 7.38 19.15 26.60
C ALA A 120 7.16 18.45 27.97
N PRO A 121 6.03 17.75 28.23
CA PRO A 121 5.88 17.03 29.49
C PRO A 121 6.78 15.80 29.57
N LEU A 122 7.13 15.14 28.45
CA LEU A 122 8.05 14.00 28.47
C LEU A 122 9.44 14.42 28.95
N VAL A 123 10.02 15.45 28.35
CA VAL A 123 11.36 15.93 28.72
C VAL A 123 11.40 16.65 30.07
N TYR A 124 10.26 17.17 30.54
CA TYR A 124 10.17 17.81 31.85
C TYR A 124 10.10 16.78 33.00
N ASN A 125 9.36 15.69 32.81
CA ASN A 125 9.10 14.72 33.88
C ASN A 125 10.04 13.50 33.84
N PHE A 126 10.68 13.24 32.70
CA PHE A 126 11.48 12.04 32.50
C PHE A 126 12.86 12.37 31.93
N TYR A 127 13.82 11.56 32.32
CA TYR A 127 15.09 11.44 31.62
C TYR A 127 14.94 10.35 30.55
N LEU A 128 15.22 10.69 29.29
CA LEU A 128 15.07 9.79 28.15
C LEU A 128 16.45 9.26 27.75
N GLU A 129 16.64 7.96 27.84
CA GLU A 129 17.84 7.27 27.36
C GLU A 129 17.54 6.49 26.08
N PRO A 130 18.32 6.66 25.01
CA PRO A 130 18.16 5.86 23.81
C PRO A 130 18.62 4.42 24.07
N ILE A 131 17.80 3.44 23.68
CA ILE A 131 18.18 2.02 23.69
C ILE A 131 18.96 1.61 22.43
N ASP A 132 18.77 2.34 21.33
CA ASP A 132 19.43 2.18 20.04
C ASP A 132 20.08 3.50 19.61
N TYR A 133 21.20 3.43 18.89
CA TYR A 133 21.84 4.62 18.33
C TYR A 133 21.44 4.84 16.88
N LEU A 134 21.47 6.10 16.42
CA LEU A 134 21.09 6.46 15.04
C LEU A 134 21.81 5.63 13.97
N LYS A 135 23.09 5.30 14.19
CA LYS A 135 23.89 4.44 13.30
C LYS A 135 23.32 3.03 13.11
N ASP A 136 22.51 2.57 14.06
CA ASP A 136 21.90 1.24 14.10
C ASP A 136 20.45 1.27 13.56
N ILE A 137 19.88 2.45 13.33
CA ILE A 137 18.52 2.62 12.82
C ILE A 137 18.52 2.54 11.29
N ARG A 138 17.60 1.75 10.73
CA ARG A 138 17.35 1.69 9.29
C ARG A 138 16.05 2.42 8.96
N PHE A 139 16.18 3.55 8.26
CA PHE A 139 15.03 4.28 7.75
C PHE A 139 14.44 3.56 6.53
N LYS A 140 13.13 3.30 6.59
CA LYS A 140 12.36 2.79 5.46
C LYS A 140 11.35 3.85 5.05
N VAL A 141 11.40 4.26 3.79
CA VAL A 141 10.31 5.02 3.20
C VAL A 141 9.22 4.03 2.80
N ASP A 142 8.08 4.07 3.49
CA ASP A 142 6.97 3.15 3.23
C ASP A 142 5.85 3.85 2.44
N PHE A 143 5.91 3.73 1.12
CA PHE A 143 4.77 4.00 0.26
C PHE A 143 3.98 2.71 0.13
N VAL A 144 2.99 2.49 1.00
CA VAL A 144 2.23 1.22 1.00
C VAL A 144 1.25 1.20 -0.18
N PHE A 145 1.79 0.97 -1.37
CA PHE A 145 1.07 0.53 -2.56
C PHE A 145 1.04 -1.00 -2.54
N ARG A 146 -0.13 -1.58 -2.22
CA ARG A 146 -0.29 -3.02 -1.98
C ARG A 146 -0.56 -3.77 -3.28
N ALA A 147 -0.01 -4.97 -3.43
CA ALA A 147 -0.34 -5.87 -4.54
C ALA A 147 -1.82 -6.29 -4.47
N MET A 148 -2.45 -6.44 -5.64
CA MET A 148 -3.75 -7.10 -5.72
C MET A 148 -3.56 -8.56 -5.34
N GLN A 149 -4.19 -8.99 -4.25
CA GLN A 149 -4.03 -10.34 -3.69
C GLN A 149 -4.30 -11.41 -4.75
N THR A 150 -3.39 -12.38 -4.89
CA THR A 150 -3.67 -13.53 -5.75
C THR A 150 -4.52 -14.55 -4.97
N LYS A 151 -5.43 -15.24 -5.65
CA LYS A 151 -6.28 -16.26 -5.01
C LYS A 151 -5.47 -17.38 -4.34
N ARG A 152 -4.24 -17.62 -4.82
CA ARG A 152 -3.33 -18.64 -4.27
C ARG A 152 -2.92 -18.33 -2.83
N ASP A 153 -2.68 -17.05 -2.52
CA ASP A 153 -2.22 -16.61 -1.20
C ASP A 153 -3.31 -16.84 -0.14
N LEU A 154 -4.58 -16.61 -0.51
CA LEU A 154 -5.72 -16.91 0.36
C LEU A 154 -5.90 -18.41 0.61
N HIS A 155 -5.69 -19.26 -0.40
CA HIS A 155 -5.83 -20.71 -0.23
C HIS A 155 -4.76 -21.31 0.69
N LEU A 156 -3.54 -20.75 0.68
CA LEU A 156 -2.49 -21.09 1.64
C LEU A 156 -2.92 -20.77 3.07
N LEU A 157 -3.46 -19.58 3.29
CA LEU A 157 -3.98 -19.18 4.60
C LEU A 157 -5.13 -20.09 5.04
N PHE A 158 -6.02 -20.50 4.13
CA PHE A 158 -7.07 -21.47 4.47
C PHE A 158 -6.48 -22.82 4.89
N LEU A 159 -5.47 -23.34 4.19
CA LEU A 159 -4.84 -24.61 4.56
C LEU A 159 -4.17 -24.53 5.93
N TYR A 160 -3.50 -23.41 6.22
CA TYR A 160 -2.88 -23.15 7.51
C TYR A 160 -3.92 -23.13 8.64
N GLU A 161 -4.97 -22.32 8.48
CA GLU A 161 -6.04 -22.16 9.46
C GLU A 161 -6.84 -23.46 9.66
N TYR A 162 -6.98 -24.27 8.61
CA TYR A 162 -7.55 -25.61 8.70
C TYR A 162 -6.70 -26.55 9.57
N LYS A 163 -5.37 -26.54 9.39
CA LYS A 163 -4.45 -27.35 10.21
C LYS A 163 -4.45 -26.94 11.68
N LEU A 164 -4.78 -25.69 11.98
CA LEU A 164 -4.98 -25.20 13.35
C LEU A 164 -6.35 -25.59 13.94
N ASN A 165 -7.17 -26.36 13.22
CA ASN A 165 -8.52 -26.77 13.63
C ASN A 165 -9.47 -25.59 13.93
N HIS A 166 -9.25 -24.43 13.31
CA HIS A 166 -10.15 -23.30 13.47
C HIS A 166 -11.49 -23.52 12.76
N SER A 167 -12.56 -22.88 13.24
CA SER A 167 -13.82 -22.84 12.51
C SER A 167 -13.71 -21.88 11.33
N ALA A 168 -14.44 -22.09 10.23
CA ALA A 168 -14.33 -21.27 9.03
C ALA A 168 -14.64 -19.76 9.24
N THR A 169 -15.36 -19.44 10.32
CA THR A 169 -15.66 -18.06 10.73
C THR A 169 -14.42 -17.30 11.16
N GLN A 170 -13.51 -17.92 11.92
CA GLN A 170 -12.29 -17.28 12.45
C GLN A 170 -11.31 -16.80 11.36
N PRO A 171 -10.87 -17.64 10.40
CA PRO A 171 -9.98 -17.20 9.33
C PRO A 171 -10.68 -16.24 8.37
N SER A 172 -12.00 -16.39 8.15
CA SER A 172 -12.75 -15.38 7.39
C SER A 172 -12.66 -14.00 8.04
N ARG A 173 -12.61 -13.90 9.38
CA ARG A 173 -12.41 -12.63 10.09
C ARG A 173 -10.95 -12.18 10.04
N ASN A 174 -10.01 -13.03 10.45
CA ASN A 174 -8.57 -12.70 10.51
C ASN A 174 -8.02 -12.23 9.16
N ILE A 175 -8.41 -12.92 8.09
CA ILE A 175 -7.94 -12.59 6.73
C ILE A 175 -8.52 -11.25 6.27
N ASN A 176 -9.81 -10.99 6.52
CA ASN A 176 -10.40 -9.68 6.20
C ASN A 176 -9.80 -8.55 7.06
N GLN A 177 -9.39 -8.81 8.30
CA GLN A 177 -8.72 -7.83 9.16
C GLN A 177 -7.30 -7.49 8.67
N ALA A 178 -6.51 -8.51 8.30
CA ALA A 178 -5.12 -8.32 7.87
C ALA A 178 -5.02 -7.78 6.43
N PHE A 179 -5.93 -8.20 5.55
CA PHE A 179 -5.83 -7.96 4.11
C PHE A 179 -6.91 -7.04 3.53
N GLY A 180 -7.88 -6.62 4.35
CA GLY A 180 -8.98 -5.72 3.98
C GLY A 180 -10.30 -6.47 3.77
N ASN A 181 -11.42 -5.77 4.02
CA ASN A 181 -12.76 -6.34 3.89
C ASN A 181 -13.07 -6.72 2.44
N GLY A 182 -13.59 -7.94 2.24
CA GLY A 182 -13.93 -8.48 0.92
C GLY A 182 -12.87 -9.42 0.33
N SER A 183 -11.75 -9.62 1.03
CA SER A 183 -10.69 -10.55 0.64
C SER A 183 -11.18 -12.01 0.58
N THR A 184 -12.06 -12.41 1.49
CA THR A 184 -12.74 -13.72 1.46
C THR A 184 -14.08 -13.68 2.20
N ASN A 185 -14.87 -14.76 2.11
CA ASN A 185 -16.08 -14.97 2.90
C ASN A 185 -16.14 -16.40 3.46
N GLU A 186 -16.98 -16.58 4.47
CA GLU A 186 -17.07 -17.86 5.17
C GLU A 186 -17.48 -19.03 4.25
N LYS A 187 -18.32 -18.80 3.23
CA LYS A 187 -18.70 -19.85 2.26
C LYS A 187 -17.48 -20.36 1.49
N ASN A 188 -16.61 -19.46 1.07
CA ASN A 188 -15.37 -19.79 0.37
C ASN A 188 -14.41 -20.57 1.28
N VAL A 189 -14.23 -20.11 2.53
CA VAL A 189 -13.41 -20.83 3.51
C VAL A 189 -13.96 -22.23 3.79
N ARG A 190 -15.28 -22.37 4.00
CA ARG A 190 -15.94 -23.67 4.23
C ARG A 190 -15.71 -24.64 3.07
N TYR A 191 -15.81 -24.16 1.83
CA TYR A 191 -15.52 -24.97 0.64
C TYR A 191 -14.09 -25.53 0.67
N TRP A 192 -13.09 -24.68 0.92
CA TRP A 192 -11.69 -25.12 1.00
C TRP A 192 -11.44 -26.06 2.18
N PHE A 193 -12.06 -25.81 3.33
CA PHE A 193 -11.94 -26.69 4.49
C PHE A 193 -12.58 -28.06 4.22
N GLN A 194 -13.68 -28.12 3.47
CA GLN A 194 -14.27 -29.39 3.04
C GLN A 194 -13.35 -30.14 2.07
N LYS A 195 -12.72 -29.43 1.13
CA LYS A 195 -11.69 -30.01 0.25
C LYS A 195 -10.55 -30.61 1.08
N PHE A 196 -10.04 -29.89 2.08
CA PHE A 196 -8.97 -30.39 2.93
C PHE A 196 -9.39 -31.58 3.80
N ARG A 197 -10.63 -31.59 4.30
CA ARG A 197 -11.20 -32.74 5.03
C ARG A 197 -11.31 -34.00 4.18
N SER A 198 -11.50 -33.86 2.86
CA SER A 198 -11.50 -35.00 1.94
C SER A 198 -10.11 -35.60 1.67
N GLY A 199 -9.06 -35.08 2.31
CA GLY A 199 -7.67 -35.53 2.13
C GLY A 199 -6.91 -34.79 1.04
N ASN A 200 -7.58 -33.97 0.22
CA ASN A 200 -6.93 -33.15 -0.80
C ASN A 200 -6.41 -31.83 -0.22
N LEU A 201 -5.14 -31.80 0.17
CA LEU A 201 -4.46 -30.61 0.71
C LEU A 201 -3.87 -29.67 -0.35
N SER A 202 -4.16 -29.89 -1.65
CA SER A 202 -3.67 -29.01 -2.71
C SER A 202 -4.31 -27.62 -2.61
N ILE A 203 -3.47 -26.59 -2.54
CA ILE A 203 -3.87 -25.16 -2.56
C ILE A 203 -4.19 -24.64 -3.97
N VAL A 204 -3.90 -25.45 -5.00
CA VAL A 204 -4.22 -25.11 -6.38
C VAL A 204 -5.71 -25.32 -6.58
N ASN A 205 -6.38 -24.29 -7.11
CA ASN A 205 -7.75 -24.44 -7.56
C ASN A 205 -7.71 -25.18 -8.90
N GLU A 206 -7.72 -26.50 -8.83
CA GLU A 206 -7.83 -27.30 -10.03
C GLU A 206 -9.11 -26.89 -10.76
N PRO A 207 -9.03 -26.61 -12.08
CA PRO A 207 -10.22 -26.28 -12.84
C PRO A 207 -11.20 -27.42 -12.62
N ARG A 208 -12.43 -27.09 -12.19
CA ARG A 208 -13.52 -28.06 -12.04
C ARG A 208 -13.55 -28.86 -13.33
N ARG A 209 -13.03 -30.09 -13.31
CA ARG A 209 -13.15 -30.98 -14.46
C ARG A 209 -14.65 -31.25 -14.55
N ARG A 210 -15.32 -30.57 -15.48
CA ARG A 210 -16.58 -31.10 -15.99
C ARG A 210 -16.24 -32.49 -16.52
N PRO A 211 -17.02 -33.53 -16.19
CA PRO A 211 -16.76 -34.87 -16.69
C PRO A 211 -16.54 -34.80 -18.20
N LEU A 212 -15.44 -35.38 -18.68
CA LEU A 212 -15.23 -35.56 -20.12
C LEU A 212 -16.35 -36.49 -20.60
N VAL A 213 -17.36 -35.94 -21.25
CA VAL A 213 -18.29 -36.74 -22.03
C VAL A 213 -17.52 -37.14 -23.28
N HIS A 214 -17.02 -38.37 -23.33
CA HIS A 214 -16.39 -38.90 -24.54
C HIS A 214 -17.48 -39.01 -25.61
N ILE A 215 -17.37 -38.21 -26.66
CA ILE A 215 -18.16 -38.37 -27.87
C ILE A 215 -17.26 -39.11 -28.86
N ASP A 216 -17.69 -40.25 -29.39
CA ASP A 216 -17.00 -40.94 -30.47
C ASP A 216 -17.24 -40.19 -31.78
N ASN A 217 -16.17 -39.83 -32.48
CA ASN A 217 -16.25 -39.07 -33.73
C ASN A 217 -16.83 -39.91 -34.88
N GLU A 218 -16.67 -41.24 -34.85
CA GLU A 218 -17.29 -42.12 -35.85
C GLU A 218 -18.79 -42.28 -35.61
N GLU A 219 -19.22 -42.34 -34.35
CA GLU A 219 -20.65 -42.31 -33.99
C GLU A 219 -21.30 -40.98 -34.41
N LEU A 220 -20.59 -39.86 -34.19
CA LEU A 220 -21.03 -38.53 -34.63
C LEU A 220 -21.14 -38.43 -36.16
N ARG A 221 -20.17 -38.95 -36.91
CA ARG A 221 -20.21 -38.99 -38.39
C ARG A 221 -21.36 -39.83 -38.92
N THR A 222 -21.51 -41.04 -38.38
CA THR A 222 -22.60 -41.96 -38.75
C THR A 222 -23.97 -41.33 -38.48
N THR A 223 -24.11 -40.61 -37.36
CA THR A 223 -25.35 -39.92 -37.00
C THR A 223 -25.65 -38.75 -37.94
N MET A 224 -24.63 -38.08 -38.49
CA MET A 224 -24.82 -37.00 -39.48
C MET A 224 -25.10 -37.53 -40.89
N GLU A 225 -24.48 -38.64 -41.28
CA GLU A 225 -24.69 -39.26 -42.60
C GLU A 225 -26.07 -39.92 -42.71
N SER A 226 -26.58 -40.46 -41.60
CA SER A 226 -27.93 -41.03 -41.53
C SER A 226 -29.05 -39.97 -41.46
N ASP A 227 -28.74 -38.72 -41.12
CA ASP A 227 -29.71 -37.63 -40.96
C ASP A 227 -29.11 -36.28 -41.41
N PRO A 228 -29.07 -36.00 -42.73
CA PRO A 228 -28.37 -34.83 -43.30
C PRO A 228 -28.95 -33.47 -42.85
N ASP A 229 -30.22 -33.42 -42.45
CA ASP A 229 -30.91 -32.20 -42.00
C ASP A 229 -30.85 -32.01 -40.47
N THR A 230 -30.07 -32.83 -39.77
CA THR A 230 -29.97 -32.78 -38.32
C THR A 230 -29.29 -31.49 -37.83
N ASN A 231 -29.66 -31.03 -36.63
CA ASN A 231 -29.05 -29.83 -36.03
C ASN A 231 -28.33 -30.17 -34.73
N ILE A 232 -27.40 -29.29 -34.33
CA ILE A 232 -26.49 -29.49 -33.19
C ILE A 232 -27.23 -29.80 -31.88
N ARG A 233 -28.42 -29.22 -31.67
CA ARG A 233 -29.22 -29.51 -30.47
C ARG A 233 -29.81 -30.92 -30.51
N LYS A 234 -30.35 -31.36 -31.65
CA LYS A 234 -30.84 -32.73 -31.85
C LYS A 234 -29.71 -33.76 -31.71
N LEU A 235 -28.53 -33.47 -32.24
CA LEU A 235 -27.34 -34.30 -32.07
C LEU A 235 -26.92 -34.42 -30.60
N GLY A 236 -26.95 -33.32 -29.84
CA GLY A 236 -26.66 -33.35 -28.40
C GLY A 236 -27.61 -34.27 -27.65
N THR A 237 -28.91 -34.21 -27.96
CA THR A 237 -29.91 -35.11 -27.35
C THR A 237 -29.70 -36.57 -27.73
N LYS A 238 -29.43 -36.87 -29.01
CA LYS A 238 -29.16 -38.25 -29.48
C LYS A 238 -27.91 -38.86 -28.83
N LEU A 239 -26.86 -38.04 -28.64
CA LEU A 239 -25.57 -38.47 -28.08
C LEU A 239 -25.45 -38.27 -26.56
N GLY A 240 -26.56 -37.97 -25.87
CA GLY A 240 -26.58 -37.82 -24.41
C GLY A 240 -25.66 -36.71 -23.86
N THR A 241 -25.39 -35.67 -24.66
CA THR A 241 -24.38 -34.65 -24.37
C THR A 241 -24.87 -33.23 -24.64
N SER A 242 -24.15 -32.23 -24.15
CA SER A 242 -24.52 -30.83 -24.41
C SER A 242 -24.30 -30.45 -25.87
N HIS A 243 -25.19 -29.66 -26.46
CA HIS A 243 -25.04 -29.13 -27.82
C HIS A 243 -23.70 -28.38 -28.03
N THR A 244 -23.16 -27.79 -26.97
CA THR A 244 -21.86 -27.10 -26.98
C THR A 244 -20.68 -28.07 -27.11
N ALA A 245 -20.81 -29.28 -26.57
CA ALA A 245 -19.82 -30.35 -26.75
C ALA A 245 -19.84 -30.90 -28.19
N VAL A 246 -21.04 -31.13 -28.76
CA VAL A 246 -21.19 -31.54 -30.17
C VAL A 246 -20.54 -30.54 -31.12
N LEU A 247 -20.83 -29.24 -30.96
CA LEU A 247 -20.22 -28.16 -31.77
C LEU A 247 -18.68 -28.19 -31.77
N LYS A 248 -18.07 -28.52 -30.63
CA LYS A 248 -16.62 -28.58 -30.50
C LYS A 248 -16.03 -29.78 -31.25
N HIS A 249 -16.72 -30.92 -31.22
CA HIS A 249 -16.30 -32.12 -31.96
C HIS A 249 -16.48 -31.93 -33.46
N LEU A 250 -17.59 -31.37 -33.95
CA LEU A 250 -17.80 -31.06 -35.37
C LEU A 250 -16.66 -30.23 -35.97
N ARG A 251 -16.26 -29.17 -35.26
CA ARG A 251 -15.11 -28.34 -35.65
C ARG A 251 -13.79 -29.12 -35.74
N ALA A 252 -13.62 -30.18 -34.96
CA ALA A 252 -12.40 -30.99 -34.96
C ALA A 252 -12.36 -32.00 -36.12
N ILE A 253 -13.51 -32.41 -36.66
CA ILE A 253 -13.62 -33.29 -37.84
C ILE A 253 -13.78 -32.51 -39.16
N ASN A 254 -13.51 -31.19 -39.17
CA ASN A 254 -13.59 -30.31 -40.33
C ASN A 254 -14.94 -30.37 -41.08
N LYS A 255 -16.05 -30.51 -40.33
CA LYS A 255 -17.42 -30.34 -40.83
C LYS A 255 -18.15 -29.27 -40.02
#